data_AF-A0A2W4VY75-F1
#
_entry.id   AF-A0A2W4VY75-F1
#
_cell.length_a   1.000
_cell.length_b   1.000
_cell.length_c   1.000
_cell.angle_alpha   90.00
_cell.angle_beta   90.00
_cell.angle_gamma   90.00
#
_symmetry.space_group_name_H-M   'P 1'
#
loop_
_entity.id
_entity.type
_entity.pdbx_description
1 polymer ?
#
loop_
_entity_poly.entity_id
_entity_poly.type
_entity_poly.pdbx_seq_one_letter_code
_entity_poly.pdbx_strand_id
1 'polypeptide(L)'
;MKLTYRGVSYDYTPPVVESNATDDVGKFRGVDIRFRTVKKAQVQQPTLDLVYRGVAYQTGTPAVAPETVPVAPIAAPAPAVATTFSIEDKARMRMLNRHRVVKQRQQSMLTRLAAEAGLPEGAAKYWNHIQGKVHPSFWATYSRGGATAS
;
A
#
# COMPACT_ATOMS: atom_id res chain seq x y z
N MET A 1 17.60 15.64 33.81
CA MET A 1 18.54 16.52 33.09
C MET A 1 17.74 17.38 32.14
N LYS A 2 17.84 18.72 32.23
CA LYS A 2 17.13 19.64 31.30
C LYS A 2 17.81 19.59 29.94
N LEU A 3 17.03 19.53 28.86
CA LEU A 3 17.57 19.55 27.49
C LEU A 3 17.64 21.00 27.01
N THR A 4 18.78 21.41 26.48
CA THR A 4 18.97 22.76 25.92
C THR A 4 18.99 22.71 24.39
N TYR A 5 18.08 23.42 23.74
CA TYR A 5 18.07 23.61 22.29
C TYR A 5 17.99 25.09 21.96
N ARG A 6 18.90 25.59 21.11
CA ARG A 6 19.03 27.01 20.72
C ARG A 6 19.03 28.01 21.91
N GLY A 7 19.71 27.67 23.00
CA GLY A 7 19.83 28.54 24.18
C GLY A 7 18.60 28.57 25.09
N VAL A 8 17.53 27.84 24.75
CA VAL A 8 16.35 27.69 25.61
C VAL A 8 16.41 26.32 26.31
N SER A 9 16.23 26.31 27.62
CA SER A 9 16.15 25.09 28.42
C SER A 9 14.71 24.56 28.45
N TYR A 10 14.54 23.30 28.12
CA TYR A 10 13.26 22.60 28.12
C TYR A 10 13.23 21.54 29.22
N ASP A 11 12.11 21.48 29.93
CA ASP A 11 11.77 20.37 30.79
C ASP A 11 11.13 19.28 29.92
N TYR A 12 11.92 18.24 29.62
CA TYR A 12 11.50 17.16 28.74
C TYR A 12 10.85 16.02 29.54
N THR A 13 9.54 15.85 29.37
CA THR A 13 8.79 14.68 29.85
C THR A 13 8.53 13.74 28.66
N PRO A 14 9.39 12.72 28.42
CA PRO A 14 9.19 11.82 27.30
C PRO A 14 7.86 11.06 27.46
N PRO A 15 7.08 10.89 26.38
CA PRO A 15 5.93 10.01 26.40
C PRO A 15 6.40 8.56 26.57
N VAL A 16 5.83 7.85 27.55
CA VAL A 16 6.11 6.42 27.77
C VAL A 16 5.43 5.62 26.66
N VAL A 17 6.22 4.95 25.81
CA VAL A 17 5.72 4.10 24.74
C VAL A 17 5.86 2.64 25.16
N GLU A 18 4.74 1.94 25.29
CA GLU A 18 4.75 0.51 25.57
C GLU A 18 5.16 -0.30 24.32
N SER A 19 6.35 -0.90 24.38
CA SER A 19 6.82 -1.89 23.41
C SER A 19 6.52 -3.30 23.88
N ASN A 20 6.23 -4.21 22.95
CA ASN A 20 6.30 -5.64 23.25
C ASN A 20 7.76 -6.07 23.42
N ALA A 21 8.01 -6.96 24.38
CA ALA A 21 9.26 -7.71 24.40
C ALA A 21 9.17 -8.72 23.24
N THR A 22 9.92 -8.46 22.18
CA THR A 22 10.02 -9.36 21.03
C THR A 22 11.47 -9.83 20.98
N ASP A 23 11.67 -11.13 21.14
CA ASP A 23 12.99 -11.77 21.10
C ASP A 23 13.46 -12.07 19.67
N ASP A 24 12.74 -11.56 18.67
CA ASP A 24 13.09 -11.70 17.26
C ASP A 24 14.31 -10.81 16.95
N VAL A 25 15.47 -11.48 16.91
CA VAL A 25 16.75 -10.90 16.51
C VAL A 25 17.12 -11.45 15.13
N GLY A 26 17.49 -10.56 14.22
CA GLY A 26 18.02 -10.92 12.91
C GLY A 26 19.45 -10.41 12.72
N LYS A 27 20.12 -10.87 11.65
CA LYS A 27 21.38 -10.28 11.19
C LYS A 27 21.21 -9.76 9.77
N PHE A 28 21.54 -8.49 9.55
CA PHE A 28 21.58 -7.89 8.22
C PHE A 28 22.99 -7.38 7.95
N ARG A 29 23.66 -7.94 6.92
CA ARG A 29 25.05 -7.60 6.54
C ARG A 29 26.04 -7.63 7.71
N GLY A 30 25.91 -8.63 8.59
CA GLY A 30 26.78 -8.79 9.75
C GLY A 30 26.45 -7.90 10.95
N VAL A 31 25.42 -7.05 10.85
CA VAL A 31 24.93 -6.21 11.96
C VAL A 31 23.66 -6.80 12.54
N ASP A 32 23.58 -6.86 13.87
CA ASP A 32 22.39 -7.34 14.57
C ASP A 32 21.25 -6.33 14.46
N ILE A 33 20.09 -6.79 14.01
CA ILE A 33 18.85 -6.01 13.97
C ILE A 33 17.85 -6.59 14.97
N ARG A 34 17.19 -5.72 15.75
CA ARG A 34 16.16 -6.10 16.72
C ARG A 34 14.83 -5.57 16.25
N PHE A 35 13.84 -6.44 16.11
CA PHE A 35 12.49 -6.03 15.75
C PHE A 35 11.74 -5.60 17.02
N ARG A 36 11.26 -4.36 17.06
CA ARG A 36 10.48 -3.82 18.18
C ARG A 36 9.11 -3.38 17.67
N THR A 37 8.07 -4.05 18.14
CA THR A 37 6.68 -3.71 17.79
C THR A 37 6.03 -2.96 18.95
N VAL A 38 5.50 -1.78 18.68
CA VAL A 38 4.73 -0.98 19.66
C VAL A 38 3.38 -1.65 19.90
N LYS A 39 2.93 -1.74 21.15
CA LYS A 39 1.65 -2.40 21.50
C LYS A 39 0.44 -1.72 20.87
N LYS A 40 0.44 -0.39 20.85
CA LYS A 40 -0.62 0.43 20.29
C LYS A 40 -0.17 1.01 18.96
N ALA A 41 -0.76 0.55 17.87
CA ALA A 41 -0.58 1.20 16.57
C ALA A 41 -1.03 2.66 16.68
N GLN A 42 -0.17 3.60 16.29
CA GLN A 42 -0.52 5.01 16.27
C GLN A 42 -1.55 5.24 15.16
N VAL A 43 -2.81 5.40 15.53
CA VAL A 43 -3.86 5.83 14.61
C VAL A 43 -3.71 7.34 14.45
N GLN A 44 -3.19 7.78 13.32
CA GLN A 44 -3.15 9.19 12.97
C GLN A 44 -4.58 9.68 12.73
N GLN A 45 -5.03 10.65 13.53
CA GLN A 45 -6.33 11.26 13.31
C GLN A 45 -6.25 12.22 12.12
N PRO A 46 -7.22 12.21 11.20
CA PRO A 46 -7.27 13.16 10.10
C PRO A 46 -7.48 14.58 10.65
N THR A 47 -6.78 15.56 10.06
CA THR A 47 -6.94 16.98 10.42
C THR A 47 -8.23 17.58 9.84
N LEU A 48 -8.77 16.96 8.79
CA LEU A 48 -10.01 17.37 8.13
C LEU A 48 -11.17 16.49 8.56
N ASP A 49 -12.36 17.08 8.65
CA ASP A 49 -13.61 16.35 8.85
C ASP A 49 -13.84 15.37 7.69
N LEU A 50 -14.24 14.15 8.03
CA LEU A 50 -14.63 13.15 7.06
C LEU A 50 -16.07 13.42 6.62
N VAL A 51 -16.40 13.25 5.35
CA VAL A 51 -17.76 13.50 4.84
C VAL A 51 -18.39 12.17 4.43
N TYR A 52 -19.53 11.84 5.04
CA TYR A 52 -20.37 10.71 4.64
C TYR A 52 -21.76 11.19 4.27
N ARG A 53 -22.24 10.84 3.07
CA ARG A 53 -23.56 11.26 2.54
C ARG A 53 -23.81 12.78 2.63
N GLY A 54 -22.76 13.59 2.48
CA GLY A 54 -22.85 15.05 2.56
C GLY A 54 -22.83 15.62 3.99
N VAL A 55 -22.72 14.78 5.02
CA VAL A 55 -22.61 15.20 6.42
C VAL A 55 -21.17 15.03 6.89
N ALA A 56 -20.58 16.10 7.42
CA ALA A 56 -19.25 16.08 8.02
C ALA A 56 -19.30 15.41 9.39
N TYR A 57 -18.34 14.52 9.67
CA TYR A 57 -18.18 13.84 10.95
C TYR A 57 -16.69 13.69 11.30
N GLN A 58 -16.41 13.72 12.60
CA GLN A 58 -15.07 13.57 13.15
C GLN A 58 -14.94 12.22 13.87
N THR A 59 -13.86 11.52 13.61
CA THR A 59 -13.49 10.32 14.38
C THR A 59 -12.52 10.75 15.47
N GLY A 60 -12.89 10.58 16.75
CA GLY A 60 -11.99 10.86 17.88
C GLY A 60 -12.57 11.68 19.02
N THR A 61 -13.75 12.28 18.84
CA THR A 61 -14.48 12.90 19.96
C THR A 61 -15.13 11.78 20.78
N PRO A 62 -14.80 11.58 22.06
CA PRO A 62 -15.60 10.71 22.91
C PRO A 62 -16.99 11.31 22.96
N ALA A 63 -17.95 10.64 22.33
CA ALA A 63 -19.34 11.02 22.37
C ALA A 63 -19.76 11.09 23.85
N VAL A 64 -20.07 12.29 24.33
CA VAL A 64 -20.91 12.43 25.51
C VAL A 64 -22.20 11.67 25.17
N ALA A 65 -22.47 10.63 25.95
CA ALA A 65 -23.64 9.80 25.80
C ALA A 65 -24.90 10.68 25.77
N PRO A 66 -25.66 10.74 24.67
CA PRO A 66 -27.02 11.18 24.74
C PRO A 66 -27.85 10.05 25.35
N GLU A 67 -28.66 10.46 26.32
CA GLU A 67 -29.61 9.64 27.05
C GLU A 67 -30.52 8.83 26.12
N THR A 68 -30.96 7.72 26.70
CA THR A 68 -31.75 6.62 26.16
C THR A 68 -32.91 7.02 25.24
N VAL A 69 -32.90 6.48 24.02
CA VAL A 69 -34.12 6.17 23.26
C VAL A 69 -33.98 4.74 22.73
N PRO A 70 -34.90 3.81 23.07
CA PRO A 70 -34.75 2.41 22.69
C PRO A 70 -35.15 2.25 21.22
N VAL A 71 -34.17 2.29 20.32
CA VAL A 71 -34.34 1.85 18.93
C VAL A 71 -33.74 0.45 18.81
N ALA A 72 -34.56 -0.44 18.28
CA ALA A 72 -34.33 -1.87 18.07
C ALA A 72 -32.91 -2.22 17.57
N PRO A 73 -32.37 -3.40 17.95
CA PRO A 73 -31.01 -3.78 17.59
C PRO A 73 -30.89 -3.94 16.07
N ILE A 74 -30.28 -2.96 15.41
CA ILE A 74 -29.79 -3.11 14.05
C ILE A 74 -28.60 -4.07 14.14
N ALA A 75 -28.75 -5.22 13.50
CA ALA A 75 -27.75 -6.27 13.44
C ALA A 75 -26.37 -5.69 13.10
N ALA A 76 -25.36 -6.14 13.83
CA ALA A 76 -23.96 -5.84 13.59
C ALA A 76 -23.64 -5.98 12.09
N PRO A 77 -22.92 -5.03 11.46
CA PRO A 77 -22.47 -5.21 10.10
C PRO A 77 -21.61 -6.47 10.07
N ALA A 78 -22.12 -7.49 9.36
CA ALA A 78 -21.44 -8.76 9.18
C ALA A 78 -19.99 -8.50 8.74
N PRO A 79 -19.00 -9.20 9.33
CA PRO A 79 -17.61 -9.04 8.92
C PRO A 79 -17.54 -9.26 7.42
N ALA A 80 -17.01 -8.27 6.69
CA ALA A 80 -16.78 -8.36 5.26
C ALA A 80 -16.05 -9.68 4.99
N VAL A 81 -16.76 -10.61 4.33
CA VAL A 81 -16.27 -11.96 4.06
C VAL A 81 -14.98 -11.79 3.28
N ALA A 82 -13.84 -12.05 3.94
CA ALA A 82 -12.56 -12.11 3.28
C ALA A 82 -12.68 -13.20 2.22
N THR A 83 -12.78 -12.80 0.96
CA THR A 83 -12.82 -13.73 -0.17
C THR A 83 -11.48 -14.46 -0.20
N THR A 84 -11.45 -15.64 0.40
CA THR A 84 -10.29 -16.53 0.38
C THR A 84 -10.16 -17.08 -1.04
N PHE A 85 -9.49 -16.33 -1.92
CA PHE A 85 -9.15 -16.82 -3.25
C PHE A 85 -8.30 -18.08 -3.12
N SER A 86 -8.64 -19.10 -3.91
CA SER A 86 -7.86 -20.33 -3.98
C SER A 86 -6.42 -20.04 -4.43
N ILE A 87 -5.50 -20.93 -4.11
CA ILE A 87 -4.09 -20.78 -4.49
C ILE A 87 -3.96 -20.70 -6.02
N GLU A 88 -4.77 -21.47 -6.76
CA GLU A 88 -4.83 -21.45 -8.22
C GLU A 88 -5.31 -20.08 -8.75
N ASP A 89 -6.31 -19.49 -8.10
CA ASP A 89 -6.83 -18.17 -8.49
C ASP A 89 -5.78 -17.09 -8.27
N LYS A 90 -5.05 -17.15 -7.15
CA LYS A 90 -3.93 -16.26 -6.86
C LYS A 90 -2.81 -16.42 -7.90
N ALA A 91 -2.48 -17.65 -8.29
CA ALA A 91 -1.49 -17.93 -9.32
C ALA A 91 -1.93 -17.35 -10.69
N ARG A 92 -3.19 -17.57 -11.07
CA ARG A 92 -3.79 -17.01 -12.29
C ARG A 92 -3.74 -15.48 -12.29
N MET A 93 -4.12 -14.84 -11.18
CA MET A 93 -4.05 -13.38 -11.02
C MET A 93 -2.62 -12.85 -11.17
N ARG A 94 -1.63 -13.52 -10.57
CA ARG A 94 -0.21 -13.12 -10.71
C ARG A 94 0.25 -13.21 -12.17
N MET A 95 -0.13 -14.26 -12.89
CA MET A 95 0.20 -14.41 -14.31
C MET A 95 -0.45 -13.32 -15.18
N LEU A 96 -1.74 -13.02 -14.96
CA LEU A 96 -2.45 -11.96 -15.68
C LEU A 96 -1.83 -10.57 -15.41
N ASN A 97 -1.49 -10.29 -14.16
CA ASN A 97 -0.86 -9.03 -13.77
C ASN A 97 0.53 -8.90 -14.41
N ARG A 98 1.33 -9.98 -14.43
CA ARG A 98 2.63 -9.99 -15.12
C ARG A 98 2.49 -9.68 -16.61
N HIS A 99 1.52 -10.31 -17.27
CA HIS A 99 1.24 -10.06 -18.70
C HIS A 99 0.87 -8.60 -18.96
N ARG A 100 -0.03 -8.02 -18.15
CA ARG A 100 -0.45 -6.62 -18.27
C ARG A 100 0.73 -5.64 -18.11
N VAL A 101 1.61 -5.89 -17.14
CA VAL A 101 2.79 -5.05 -16.89
C VAL A 101 3.76 -5.07 -18.08
N VAL A 102 4.04 -6.25 -18.63
CA VAL A 102 4.93 -6.37 -19.80
C VAL A 102 4.33 -5.63 -21.00
N LYS A 103 3.02 -5.81 -21.25
CA LYS A 103 2.30 -5.09 -22.31
C LYS A 103 2.36 -3.57 -22.13
N GLN A 104 2.09 -3.06 -20.93
CA GLN A 104 2.08 -1.62 -20.66
C GLN A 104 3.47 -1.00 -20.89
N ARG A 105 4.54 -1.70 -20.51
CA ARG A 105 5.91 -1.23 -20.75
C ARG A 105 6.22 -1.14 -22.24
N GLN A 106 5.88 -2.18 -23.01
CA GLN A 106 6.07 -2.18 -24.45
C GLN A 106 5.35 -1.02 -25.12
N GLN A 107 4.06 -0.86 -24.80
CA GLN A 107 3.24 0.22 -25.33
C GLN A 107 3.88 1.58 -25.03
N SER A 108 4.37 1.78 -23.79
CA SER A 108 5.01 3.04 -23.41
C SER A 108 6.29 3.32 -24.18
N MET A 109 7.14 2.31 -24.43
CA MET A 109 8.39 2.46 -25.17
C MET A 109 8.13 2.71 -26.67
N LEU A 110 7.20 1.96 -27.26
CA LEU A 110 6.82 2.14 -28.67
C LEU A 110 6.16 3.51 -28.89
N THR A 111 5.36 3.99 -27.94
CA THR A 111 4.74 5.32 -28.05
C THR A 111 5.79 6.43 -28.01
N ARG A 112 6.82 6.30 -27.16
CA ARG A 112 7.94 7.25 -27.13
C ARG A 112 8.75 7.22 -28.42
N LEU A 113 9.13 6.04 -28.89
CA LEU A 113 9.88 5.88 -30.14
C LEU A 113 9.09 6.40 -31.35
N ALA A 114 7.79 6.12 -31.42
CA ALA A 114 6.94 6.64 -32.48
C ALA A 114 6.89 8.17 -32.48
N ALA A 115 6.80 8.79 -31.30
CA ALA A 115 6.86 10.25 -31.17
C ALA A 115 8.21 10.82 -31.62
N GLU A 116 9.33 10.19 -31.23
CA GLU A 116 10.68 10.60 -31.64
C GLU A 116 10.90 10.48 -33.15
N ALA A 117 10.40 9.41 -33.77
CA ALA A 117 10.50 9.18 -35.20
C ALA A 117 9.40 9.89 -36.02
N GLY A 118 8.56 10.72 -35.40
CA GLY A 118 7.50 11.49 -36.07
C GLY A 118 6.39 10.63 -36.68
N LEU A 119 6.22 9.40 -36.22
CA LEU A 119 5.17 8.50 -36.66
C LEU A 119 3.82 8.87 -36.02
N PRO A 120 2.69 8.66 -36.72
CA PRO A 120 1.37 8.89 -36.16
C PRO A 120 1.12 7.95 -34.98
N GLU A 121 0.31 8.38 -34.01
CA GLU A 121 -0.01 7.61 -32.79
C GLU A 121 -0.58 6.21 -33.06
N GLY A 122 -1.18 6.01 -34.24
CA GLY A 122 -1.67 4.70 -34.69
C GLY A 122 -0.55 3.66 -34.88
N ALA A 123 0.66 4.08 -35.23
CA ALA A 123 1.82 3.20 -35.38
C ALA A 123 2.27 2.63 -34.02
N ALA A 124 2.14 3.42 -32.95
CA ALA A 124 2.42 2.97 -31.58
C ALA A 124 1.38 1.99 -31.03
N LYS A 125 0.16 1.98 -31.59
CA LYS A 125 -0.93 1.05 -31.22
C LYS A 125 -0.83 -0.30 -31.93
N TYR A 126 0.26 -0.56 -32.66
CA TYR A 126 0.46 -1.82 -33.34
C TYR A 126 0.73 -2.97 -32.36
N TRP A 127 -0.32 -3.75 -32.08
CA TRP A 127 -0.20 -5.04 -31.43
C TRP A 127 -0.38 -6.11 -32.49
N ASN A 128 0.62 -6.98 -32.67
CA ASN A 128 0.54 -8.08 -33.63
C ASN A 128 -0.75 -8.88 -33.42
N HIS A 129 -1.56 -8.96 -34.47
CA HIS A 129 -2.88 -9.59 -34.45
C HIS A 129 -2.81 -11.11 -34.24
N ILE A 130 -1.63 -11.71 -34.30
CA ILE A 130 -1.46 -13.15 -34.10
C ILE A 130 -1.63 -13.46 -32.61
N GLN A 131 -2.90 -13.67 -32.24
CA GLN A 131 -3.39 -14.19 -30.96
C GLN A 131 -3.22 -13.27 -29.74
N GLY A 132 -2.86 -12.00 -29.93
CA GLY A 132 -2.80 -11.05 -28.82
C GLY A 132 -1.71 -11.36 -27.78
N LYS A 133 -0.79 -12.29 -28.06
CA LYS A 133 0.24 -12.75 -27.14
C LYS A 133 1.47 -11.84 -27.18
N VAL A 134 2.03 -11.55 -26.00
CA VAL A 134 3.34 -10.91 -25.87
C VAL A 134 4.41 -11.87 -26.45
N HIS A 135 5.30 -11.37 -27.32
CA HIS A 135 6.40 -12.20 -27.83
C HIS A 135 7.30 -12.72 -26.67
N PRO A 136 7.71 -14.00 -26.67
CA PRO A 136 8.37 -14.64 -25.53
C PRO A 136 9.66 -13.93 -25.05
N SER A 137 10.44 -13.34 -25.95
CA SER A 137 11.67 -12.61 -25.57
C SER A 137 11.43 -11.48 -24.58
N PHE A 138 10.26 -10.85 -24.63
CA PHE A 138 9.91 -9.73 -23.75
C PHE A 138 9.58 -10.15 -22.33
N TRP A 139 9.24 -11.42 -22.12
CA TRP A 139 9.11 -11.97 -20.78
C TRP A 139 10.47 -12.00 -20.07
N ALA A 140 11.54 -12.28 -20.81
CA ALA A 140 12.90 -12.28 -20.26
C ALA A 140 13.41 -10.86 -20.00
N THR A 141 13.18 -9.91 -20.92
CA THR A 141 13.77 -8.57 -20.84
C THR A 141 12.95 -7.56 -20.03
N TYR A 142 11.61 -7.63 -20.04
CA TYR A 142 10.76 -6.62 -19.41
C TYR A 142 10.10 -7.06 -18.10
N SER A 143 10.15 -8.36 -17.74
CA SER A 143 9.62 -8.79 -16.46
C SER A 143 10.56 -8.40 -15.31
N ARG A 144 10.02 -7.76 -14.28
CA ARG A 144 10.77 -7.22 -13.11
C ARG A 144 11.20 -8.33 -12.12
N GLY A 145 11.53 -9.53 -12.61
CA GLY A 145 11.62 -10.73 -11.77
C GLY A 145 13.04 -11.19 -11.38
N GLY A 146 14.10 -10.71 -12.04
CA GLY A 146 15.46 -11.23 -11.84
C GLY A 146 16.43 -10.34 -11.07
N ALA A 147 16.13 -9.05 -10.91
CA ALA A 147 17.12 -8.07 -10.46
C ALA A 147 17.13 -7.79 -8.94
N THR A 148 16.28 -8.45 -8.15
CA THR A 148 16.17 -8.22 -6.69
C THR A 148 15.97 -9.55 -5.95
N ALA A 149 16.99 -10.40 -5.99
CA ALA A 149 17.15 -11.50 -5.05
C ALA A 149 18.67 -11.75 -4.90
N SER A 150 19.32 -10.89 -4.11
CA SER A 150 20.69 -11.04 -3.62
C SER A 150 20.80 -10.34 -2.27
#